data_AF-A0A3B9C2X2-F1
#
_entry.id   AF-A0A3B9C2X2-F1
#
_cell.length_a   1.000
_cell.length_b   1.000
_cell.length_c   1.000
_cell.angle_alpha   90.00
_cell.angle_beta   90.00
_cell.angle_gamma   90.00
#
_symmetry.space_group_name_H-M   'P 1'
#
loop_
_entity.id
_entity.type
_entity.pdbx_description
1 polymer ?
#
loop_
_entity_poly.entity_id
_entity_poly.type
_entity_poly.pdbx_seq_one_letter_code
_entity_poly.pdbx_strand_id
1 'polypeptide(L)' 'MRYDLFYPPDPTSKGSCMMGGNIAHSGGGPKAVKYGTTRDYVLNFEVVLPDGRII' A
#
# COMPACT_ATOMS: atom_id res chain seq x y z
N MET A 1 6.74 11.52 14.23
CA MET A 1 6.52 10.07 14.10
C MET A 1 6.65 9.47 15.49
N ARG A 2 5.56 8.95 16.06
CA ARG A 2 5.50 8.58 17.50
C ARG A 2 6.19 7.24 17.83
N TYR A 3 6.48 6.43 16.82
CA TYR A 3 6.96 5.05 16.98
C TYR A 3 8.20 4.71 16.11
N ASP A 4 8.80 5.71 15.48
CA ASP A 4 9.97 5.53 14.58
C ASP A 4 9.79 4.49 13.45
N LEU A 5 8.54 4.27 13.05
CA LEU A 5 8.16 3.39 11.93
C LEU A 5 8.00 4.20 10.63
N PHE A 6 8.27 3.54 9.51
CA PHE A 6 8.04 4.09 8.17
C PHE A 6 7.38 3.07 7.25
N TYR A 7 6.71 3.56 6.20
CA TYR A 7 6.13 2.72 5.15
C TYR A 7 7.21 2.28 4.14
N PRO A 8 7.61 0.99 4.09
CA PRO A 8 8.82 0.58 3.36
C PRO A 8 8.78 0.65 1.82
N PRO A 9 7.65 0.35 1.14
CA PRO A 9 7.54 0.42 -0.31
C PRO A 9 7.85 1.79 -0.92
N ASP A 10 7.69 2.86 -0.13
CA ASP A 10 8.05 4.24 -0.46
C ASP A 10 7.67 4.65 -1.91
N PRO A 11 6.37 4.63 -2.25
CA PRO A 11 5.89 4.77 -3.62
C PRO A 11 6.36 6.08 -4.25
N THR A 12 6.75 6.06 -5.52
CA THR A 12 7.31 7.25 -6.20
C THR A 12 6.33 8.44 -6.23
N SER A 13 5.03 8.17 -6.23
CA SER A 13 3.94 9.15 -6.13
C SER A 13 3.64 9.61 -4.69
N LYS A 14 4.60 9.48 -3.77
CA LYS A 14 4.44 9.90 -2.38
C LYS A 14 4.00 11.35 -2.30
N GLY A 15 2.87 11.60 -1.65
CA GLY A 15 2.26 12.93 -1.52
C GLY A 15 1.02 13.15 -2.39
N SER A 16 0.79 12.32 -3.41
CA SER A 16 -0.42 12.37 -4.24
C SER A 16 -1.18 11.04 -4.33
N CYS A 17 -0.54 9.90 -4.05
CA CYS A 17 -1.21 8.60 -4.02
C CYS A 17 -1.91 8.29 -2.69
N MET A 18 -2.94 7.45 -2.77
CA MET A 18 -3.66 6.90 -1.62
C MET A 18 -3.39 5.40 -1.46
N MET A 19 -3.63 4.86 -0.25
CA MET A 19 -3.39 3.45 0.07
C MET A 19 -4.18 2.49 -0.83
N GLY A 20 -5.45 2.76 -1.13
CA GLY A 20 -6.28 1.88 -1.97
C GLY A 20 -5.70 1.70 -3.38
N GLY A 21 -5.22 2.78 -4.00
CA GLY A 21 -4.58 2.70 -5.32
C GLY A 21 -3.25 1.93 -5.28
N ASN A 22 -2.45 2.16 -4.24
CA ASN A 22 -1.20 1.41 -4.06
C ASN A 22 -1.45 -0.09 -3.82
N ILE A 23 -2.51 -0.45 -3.10
CA ILE A 23 -2.92 -1.85 -2.90
C ILE A 23 -3.40 -2.44 -4.23
N ALA A 24 -4.23 -1.73 -4.98
CA ALA A 24 -4.78 -2.19 -6.26
C ALA A 24 -3.70 -2.43 -7.34
N HIS A 25 -2.61 -1.66 -7.33
CA HIS A 25 -1.56 -1.74 -8.35
C HIS A 25 -0.23 -2.32 -7.83
N SER A 26 -0.18 -2.78 -6.57
CA SER A 26 1.07 -3.19 -5.91
C SER A 26 2.17 -2.13 -6.01
N GLY A 27 1.84 -0.88 -5.63
CA GLY A 27 2.71 0.28 -5.76
C GLY A 27 4.08 0.07 -5.12
N GLY A 28 5.13 0.45 -5.83
CA GLY A 28 6.51 0.42 -5.35
C GLY A 28 7.22 1.73 -5.63
N GLY A 29 8.44 1.84 -5.12
CA GLY A 29 9.33 2.96 -5.40
C GLY A 29 10.79 2.54 -5.37
N PRO A 30 11.72 3.49 -5.23
CA PRO A 30 13.17 3.22 -5.27
C PRO A 30 13.64 2.17 -4.26
N LYS A 31 12.89 2.01 -3.17
CA LYS A 31 13.16 1.09 -2.07
C LYS A 31 12.64 -0.33 -2.31
N ALA A 32 11.87 -0.56 -3.38
CA ALA A 32 11.23 -1.85 -3.65
C ALA A 32 12.22 -3.00 -3.85
N VAL A 33 13.45 -2.74 -4.34
CA VAL A 33 14.47 -3.79 -4.48
C VAL A 33 14.87 -4.38 -3.12
N LYS A 34 14.92 -3.56 -2.07
CA LYS A 34 15.31 -4.01 -0.73
C LYS A 34 14.12 -4.52 0.08
N TYR A 35 12.99 -3.84 -0.05
CA TYR A 35 11.85 -4.03 0.86
C TYR A 35 10.66 -4.72 0.20
N GLY A 36 10.57 -4.75 -1.12
CA GLY A 36 9.38 -5.21 -1.83
C GLY A 36 8.37 -4.09 -2.06
N THR A 37 7.22 -4.49 -2.59
CA THR A 37 6.14 -3.58 -3.03
C THR A 37 5.00 -3.54 -2.03
N THR A 38 4.00 -2.69 -2.26
CA THR A 38 2.84 -2.53 -1.37
C THR A 38 2.21 -3.87 -0.98
N ARG A 39 2.04 -4.79 -1.94
CA ARG A 39 1.43 -6.10 -1.70
C ARG A 39 2.15 -6.93 -0.63
N ASP A 40 3.47 -6.81 -0.53
CA ASP A 40 4.29 -7.57 0.42
C ASP A 40 4.13 -7.07 1.87
N TYR A 41 3.49 -5.91 2.05
CA TYR A 41 3.23 -5.28 3.35
C TYR A 41 1.74 -5.20 3.72
N VAL A 42 0.87 -5.84 2.95
CA VAL A 42 -0.57 -5.92 3.24
C VAL A 42 -0.85 -7.20 4.02
N LEU A 43 -1.32 -7.06 5.26
CA LEU A 43 -1.73 -8.19 6.10
C LEU A 43 -3.19 -8.61 5.81
N ASN A 44 -4.07 -7.63 5.76
CA ASN A 44 -5.48 -7.75 5.39
C ASN A 44 -6.00 -6.40 4.88
N PHE A 45 -7.17 -6.41 4.27
CA PHE A 45 -7.95 -5.21 3.94
C PHE A 45 -9.41 -5.62 3.78
N GLU A 46 -10.30 -4.68 4.02
CA GLU A 46 -11.74 -4.85 3.86
C GLU A 46 -12.18 -4.13 2.57
N VAL A 47 -12.95 -4.79 1.71
CA VAL A 47 -13.44 -4.19 0.47
C VAL A 47 -14.94 -4.28 0.32
N VAL A 48 -15.51 -3.25 -0.31
CA VAL A 48 -16.91 -3.24 -0.75
C VAL A 48 -16.95 -3.64 -2.23
N LEU A 49 -17.66 -4.73 -2.53
CA LEU A 49 -17.91 -5.21 -3.88
C LEU A 49 -19.03 -4.41 -4.57
N PRO A 50 -19.16 -4.47 -5.91
CA PRO A 50 -20.22 -3.74 -6.63
C PRO A 50 -21.65 -4.09 -6.21
N ASP A 51 -21.86 -5.29 -5.65
CA ASP A 51 -23.15 -5.73 -5.11
C ASP A 51 -23.37 -5.36 -3.64
N GLY A 52 -22.47 -4.56 -3.06
CA GLY A 52 -22.55 -4.07 -1.69
C GLY A 52 -22.04 -5.04 -0.63
N ARG A 53 -21.57 -6.23 -1.01
CA ARG A 53 -20.96 -7.17 -0.05
C ARG A 53 -19.60 -6.65 0.43
N ILE A 54 -19.29 -6.94 1.69
CA ILE A 54 -18.01 -6.63 2.32
C ILE A 54 -17.23 -7.94 2.52
N ILE A 55 -15.98 -8.00 2.06
CA ILE A 55 -15.06 -9.14 2.25
C ILE A 55 -13.69 -8.70 2.75
#